data_AF-A0A1W9TBW2-F1
#
_entry.id   AF-A0A1W9TBW2-F1
#
_cell.length_a   1.000
_cell.length_b   1.000
_cell.length_c   1.000
_cell.angle_alpha   90.00
_cell.angle_beta   90.00
_cell.angle_gamma   90.00
#
_symmetry.space_group_name_H-M   'P 1'
#
loop_
_entity.id
_entity.type
_entity.pdbx_description
1 polymer ?
#
loop_
_entity_poly.entity_id
_entity_poly.type
_entity_poly.pdbx_seq_one_letter_code
_entity_poly.pdbx_strand_id
1 'polypeptide(L)'
;RKRGSSPKLIVLNTALMSALSGISYKEATTDRQYWGRLTESAVGAHLINDAKGKGIRVYYWLHRNQEVDFVLEFGKTVVAIEVKSGKKEYTLKGMEEFSKAFKVKRQLLVGGQGIAIDEFLTTPIEKWLK
;
A
#
# COMPACT_ATOMS: atom_id res chain seq x y z
N ARG A 1 -12.34 -11.18 12.29
CA ARG A 1 -11.74 -12.54 12.12
C ARG A 1 -10.57 -12.41 11.16
N LYS A 2 -9.34 -12.78 11.54
CA LYS A 2 -8.19 -12.85 10.61
C LYS A 2 -8.26 -14.20 9.88
N ARG A 3 -8.60 -14.22 8.59
CA ARG A 3 -8.49 -15.43 7.76
C ARG A 3 -7.15 -15.38 7.02
N GLY A 4 -6.56 -16.54 6.76
CA GLY A 4 -5.57 -16.67 5.70
C GLY A 4 -6.28 -16.52 4.35
N SER A 5 -6.39 -15.30 3.85
CA SER A 5 -6.65 -15.04 2.44
C SER A 5 -5.45 -15.48 1.61
N SER A 6 -5.61 -15.63 0.29
CA SER A 6 -4.47 -15.76 -0.61
C SER A 6 -3.48 -14.62 -0.33
N PRO A 7 -2.19 -14.92 -0.16
CA PRO A 7 -1.20 -13.92 0.26
C PRO A 7 -1.04 -12.85 -0.82
N LYS A 8 -1.03 -11.57 -0.43
CA LYS A 8 -0.51 -10.50 -1.28
C LYS A 8 1.00 -10.63 -1.31
N LEU A 9 1.56 -11.06 -2.44
CA LEU A 9 3.01 -11.20 -2.61
C LEU A 9 3.62 -9.82 -2.82
N ILE A 10 4.50 -9.42 -1.91
CA ILE A 10 5.21 -8.15 -1.96
C ILE A 10 6.71 -8.39 -1.96
N VAL A 11 7.40 -7.75 -2.90
CA VAL A 11 8.87 -7.75 -2.94
C VAL A 11 9.37 -6.61 -2.06
N LEU A 12 10.20 -6.92 -1.06
CA LEU A 12 10.71 -5.93 -0.09
C LEU A 12 11.88 -5.07 -0.63
N ASN A 13 12.26 -5.27 -1.89
CA ASN A 13 13.28 -4.50 -2.58
C ASN A 13 12.95 -4.43 -4.08
N THR A 14 12.52 -3.26 -4.54
CA THR A 14 12.14 -3.05 -5.95
C THR A 14 13.32 -3.12 -6.91
N ALA A 15 14.57 -2.90 -6.45
CA ALA A 15 15.75 -3.12 -7.28
C ALA A 15 15.92 -4.59 -7.62
N LEU A 16 15.67 -5.51 -6.67
CA LEU A 16 15.69 -6.95 -6.94
C LEU A 16 14.50 -7.37 -7.82
N MET A 17 13.35 -6.74 -7.66
CA MET A 17 12.18 -6.98 -8.52
C MET A 17 12.46 -6.62 -9.98
N SER A 18 13.18 -5.54 -10.24
CA SER A 18 13.40 -5.01 -11.59
C SER A 18 14.70 -5.45 -12.25
N ALA A 19 15.73 -5.85 -11.48
CA ALA A 19 17.09 -6.11 -11.97
C ALA A 19 17.18 -7.11 -13.14
N LEU A 20 16.33 -8.15 -13.13
CA LEU A 20 16.35 -9.21 -14.14
C LEU A 20 15.18 -9.11 -15.14
N SER A 21 14.40 -8.04 -15.09
CA SER A 21 13.20 -7.90 -15.93
C SER A 21 13.52 -7.65 -17.41
N GLY A 22 14.69 -7.07 -17.71
CA GLY A 22 15.01 -6.60 -19.06
C GLY A 22 14.18 -5.41 -19.54
N ILE A 23 13.30 -4.87 -18.68
CA ILE A 23 12.39 -3.76 -19.00
C ILE A 23 13.11 -2.43 -18.77
N SER A 24 13.15 -1.58 -19.79
CA SER A 24 13.66 -0.21 -19.67
C SER A 24 12.72 0.67 -18.84
N TYR A 25 13.24 1.77 -18.30
CA TYR A 25 12.41 2.73 -17.56
C TYR A 25 11.21 3.25 -18.39
N LYS A 26 11.41 3.49 -19.68
CA LYS A 26 10.34 3.97 -20.58
C LYS A 26 9.25 2.92 -20.77
N GLU A 27 9.62 1.66 -20.94
CA GLU A 27 8.66 0.55 -21.03
C GLU A 27 7.93 0.36 -19.71
N ALA A 28 8.65 0.39 -18.59
CA ALA A 28 8.10 0.22 -17.25
C ALA A 28 7.04 1.28 -16.93
N THR A 29 7.29 2.55 -17.27
CA THR A 29 6.35 3.66 -17.02
C THR A 29 5.13 3.65 -17.96
N THR A 30 5.24 2.98 -19.10
CA THR A 30 4.14 2.84 -20.07
C THR A 30 3.26 1.63 -19.75
N ASP A 31 3.85 0.54 -19.25
CA ASP A 31 3.11 -0.62 -18.73
C ASP A 31 2.49 -0.29 -17.37
N ARG A 32 1.21 0.09 -17.38
CA ARG A 32 0.45 0.45 -16.17
C ARG A 32 0.39 -0.67 -15.14
N GLN A 33 0.37 -1.93 -15.58
CA GLN A 33 0.24 -3.06 -14.67
C GLN A 33 1.57 -3.31 -13.95
N TYR A 34 2.68 -3.31 -14.70
CA TYR A 34 4.01 -3.41 -14.12
C TYR A 34 4.35 -2.22 -13.23
N TRP A 35 4.07 -0.99 -13.68
CA TRP A 35 4.24 0.22 -12.89
C TRP A 35 3.42 0.22 -11.60
N GLY A 36 2.17 -0.26 -11.67
CA GLY A 36 1.31 -0.49 -10.51
C GLY A 36 1.95 -1.44 -9.51
N ARG A 37 2.39 -2.63 -9.96
CA ARG A 37 3.06 -3.61 -9.08
C ARG A 37 4.35 -3.08 -8.45
N LEU A 38 5.16 -2.33 -9.21
CA LEU A 38 6.37 -1.69 -8.69
C LEU A 38 6.03 -0.65 -7.61
N THR A 39 5.02 0.18 -7.86
CA THR A 39 4.58 1.23 -6.93
C THR A 39 4.03 0.63 -5.63
N GLU A 40 3.13 -0.35 -5.73
CA GLU A 40 2.61 -1.07 -4.57
C GLU A 40 3.73 -1.78 -3.79
N SER A 41 4.68 -2.39 -4.49
CA SER A 41 5.83 -3.05 -3.86
C SER A 41 6.74 -2.05 -3.15
N ALA A 42 6.99 -0.87 -3.74
CA ALA A 42 7.77 0.19 -3.09
C ALA A 42 7.10 0.68 -1.79
N VAL A 43 5.79 0.94 -1.84
CA VAL A 43 5.01 1.35 -0.66
C VAL A 43 5.00 0.26 0.40
N GLY A 44 4.73 -0.99 0.01
CA GLY A 44 4.72 -2.12 0.94
C GLY A 44 6.09 -2.39 1.57
N ALA A 45 7.15 -2.34 0.78
CA ALA A 45 8.52 -2.49 1.26
C ALA A 45 8.88 -1.38 2.26
N HIS A 46 8.54 -0.13 1.96
CA HIS A 46 8.74 1.01 2.87
C HIS A 46 8.05 0.77 4.22
N LEU A 47 6.75 0.44 4.18
CA LEU A 47 5.96 0.19 5.38
C LEU A 47 6.52 -0.97 6.21
N ILE A 48 6.84 -2.10 5.57
CA ILE A 48 7.33 -3.30 6.26
C ILE A 48 8.72 -3.07 6.85
N ASN A 49 9.61 -2.39 6.11
CA ASN A 49 10.96 -2.12 6.60
C ASN A 49 10.95 -1.11 7.74
N ASP A 50 10.17 -0.03 7.62
CA ASP A 50 10.13 1.01 8.63
C ASP A 50 9.36 0.58 9.89
N ALA A 51 8.40 -0.35 9.79
CA ALA A 51 7.66 -0.85 10.95
C ALA A 51 8.50 -1.75 11.90
N LYS A 52 9.66 -2.27 11.45
CA LYS A 52 10.50 -3.19 12.23
C LYS A 52 10.90 -2.57 13.57
N GLY A 53 10.62 -3.28 14.66
CA GLY A 53 10.97 -2.83 16.02
C GLY A 53 10.07 -1.73 16.60
N LYS A 54 9.09 -1.21 15.84
CA LYS A 54 8.24 -0.08 16.28
C LYS A 54 6.89 -0.49 16.88
N GLY A 55 6.60 -1.79 16.96
CA GLY A 55 5.30 -2.30 17.42
C GLY A 55 4.13 -2.02 16.46
N ILE A 56 4.43 -1.58 15.24
CA ILE A 56 3.46 -1.33 14.17
C ILE A 56 3.30 -2.60 13.36
N ARG A 57 2.05 -3.02 13.13
CA ARG A 57 1.75 -4.18 12.29
C ARG A 57 1.21 -3.69 10.95
N VAL A 58 1.68 -4.32 9.88
CA VAL A 58 1.24 -4.08 8.51
C VAL A 58 0.46 -5.30 8.04
N TYR A 59 -0.75 -5.08 7.56
CA TYR A 59 -1.59 -6.12 6.96
C TYR A 59 -2.06 -5.67 5.58
N TYR A 60 -2.66 -6.60 4.85
CA TYR A 60 -3.57 -6.31 3.74
C TYR A 60 -4.98 -6.76 4.16
N TRP A 61 -6.01 -6.27 3.49
CA TRP A 61 -7.38 -6.72 3.75
C TRP A 61 -8.10 -7.07 2.46
N LEU A 62 -8.79 -8.21 2.47
CA LEU A 62 -9.60 -8.69 1.35
C LEU A 62 -10.91 -9.27 1.88
N HIS A 63 -12.04 -8.77 1.38
CA HIS A 63 -13.37 -9.28 1.69
C HIS A 63 -14.34 -9.08 0.53
N ARG A 64 -14.99 -10.15 0.06
CA ARG A 64 -16.04 -10.08 -0.99
C ARG A 64 -15.64 -9.22 -2.21
N ASN A 65 -14.45 -9.48 -2.75
CA ASN A 65 -13.84 -8.74 -3.89
C ASN A 65 -13.54 -7.26 -3.63
N GLN A 66 -13.50 -6.84 -2.36
CA GLN A 66 -13.07 -5.53 -1.94
C GLN A 66 -11.72 -5.67 -1.23
N GLU A 67 -10.77 -4.84 -1.63
CA GLU A 67 -9.38 -4.89 -1.16
C GLU A 67 -9.00 -3.54 -0.55
N VAL A 68 -8.17 -3.59 0.49
CA VAL A 68 -7.37 -2.45 0.95
C VAL A 68 -5.92 -2.88 0.88
N ASP A 69 -5.11 -2.14 0.13
CA ASP A 69 -3.72 -2.49 -0.16
C ASP A 69 -2.90 -2.71 1.11
N PHE A 70 -2.98 -1.75 2.04
CA PHE A 70 -2.30 -1.83 3.33
C PHE A 70 -3.16 -1.33 4.49
N VAL A 71 -3.02 -1.99 5.62
CA VAL A 71 -3.61 -1.60 6.89
C VAL A 71 -2.50 -1.54 7.93
N LEU A 72 -2.34 -0.37 8.56
CA LEU A 72 -1.46 -0.19 9.71
C LEU A 72 -2.25 -0.34 11.00
N GLU A 73 -1.67 -1.05 11.95
CA GLU A 73 -2.22 -1.22 13.29
C GLU A 73 -1.14 -0.91 14.33
N PHE A 74 -1.44 0.06 15.21
CA PHE A 74 -0.62 0.40 16.37
C PHE A 74 -1.52 0.58 17.60
N GLY A 75 -1.47 -0.37 18.53
CA GLY A 75 -2.41 -0.42 19.65
C GLY A 75 -3.86 -0.51 19.16
N LYS A 76 -4.67 0.52 19.44
CA LYS A 76 -6.07 0.64 18.97
C LYS A 76 -6.21 1.48 17.69
N THR A 77 -5.12 2.07 17.20
CA THR A 77 -5.12 2.89 16.00
C THR A 77 -5.04 2.02 14.76
N VAL A 78 -6.01 2.20 13.86
CA VAL A 78 -6.06 1.53 12.55
C VAL A 78 -6.03 2.58 11.46
N VAL A 79 -5.14 2.43 10.49
CA VAL A 79 -5.04 3.29 9.31
C VAL A 79 -5.15 2.42 8.07
N ALA A 80 -6.05 2.77 7.16
CA ALA A 80 -6.20 2.11 5.88
C ALA A 80 -5.47 2.92 4.81
N ILE A 81 -4.82 2.24 3.87
CA ILE A 81 -4.01 2.84 2.82
C ILE A 81 -4.36 2.18 1.49
N GLU A 82 -4.68 3.02 0.51
CA GLU A 82 -4.85 2.65 -0.88
C GLU A 82 -3.71 3.26 -1.71
N VAL A 83 -3.11 2.49 -2.62
CA VAL A 83 -1.99 2.92 -3.47
C VAL A 83 -2.45 3.06 -4.92
N LYS A 84 -2.06 4.16 -5.57
CA LYS A 84 -2.36 4.45 -6.98
C LYS A 84 -1.12 4.95 -7.71
N SER A 85 -0.79 4.27 -8.79
CA SER A 85 0.35 4.63 -9.66
C SER A 85 0.00 5.63 -10.77
N GLY A 86 -1.28 6.04 -10.90
CA GLY A 86 -1.76 6.94 -11.95
C GLY A 86 -2.85 7.90 -11.49
N LYS A 87 -3.25 8.85 -12.36
CA LYS A 87 -4.14 9.98 -12.05
C LYS A 87 -5.63 9.76 -12.38
N LYS A 88 -6.06 8.53 -12.66
CA LYS A 88 -7.48 8.29 -13.02
C LYS A 88 -8.38 8.53 -11.80
N GLU A 89 -9.66 8.85 -12.01
CA GLU A 89 -10.63 8.74 -10.92
C GLU A 89 -10.78 7.28 -10.50
N TYR A 90 -10.70 7.04 -9.19
CA TYR A 90 -10.80 5.70 -8.61
C TYR A 90 -11.93 5.68 -7.59
N THR A 91 -12.76 4.64 -7.65
CA THR A 91 -13.72 4.37 -6.59
C THR A 91 -13.02 3.65 -5.44
N LEU A 92 -13.08 4.20 -4.23
CA LEU A 92 -12.43 3.65 -3.03
C LEU A 92 -13.35 2.66 -2.27
N LYS A 93 -14.06 1.80 -3.00
CA LYS A 93 -15.06 0.87 -2.42
C LYS A 93 -14.46 -0.05 -1.35
N GLY A 94 -13.21 -0.47 -1.54
CA GLY A 94 -12.48 -1.24 -0.53
C GLY A 94 -12.31 -0.51 0.78
N MET A 95 -11.92 0.76 0.71
CA MET A 95 -11.77 1.64 1.87
C MET A 95 -13.11 1.90 2.56
N GLU A 96 -14.19 2.10 1.80
CA GLU A 96 -15.54 2.28 2.34
C GLU A 96 -16.01 1.04 3.10
N GLU A 97 -15.90 -0.15 2.50
CA GLU A 97 -16.31 -1.41 3.14
C GLU A 97 -15.43 -1.74 4.36
N PHE A 98 -14.13 -1.47 4.29
CA PHE A 98 -13.24 -1.65 5.43
C PHE A 98 -13.63 -0.73 6.59
N SER A 99 -13.93 0.55 6.32
CA SER A 99 -14.36 1.51 7.35
C SER A 99 -15.73 1.21 7.96
N LYS A 100 -16.61 0.48 7.26
CA LYS A 100 -17.84 -0.06 7.86
C LYS A 100 -17.56 -1.20 8.84
N ALA A 101 -16.53 -2.00 8.56
CA ALA A 101 -16.18 -3.19 9.35
C ALA A 101 -15.26 -2.89 10.55
N PHE A 102 -14.47 -1.81 10.49
CA PHE A 102 -13.46 -1.47 11.50
C PHE A 102 -13.49 0.01 11.87
N LYS A 103 -13.13 0.32 13.12
CA LYS A 103 -12.94 1.71 13.56
C LYS A 103 -11.63 2.26 13.01
N VAL A 104 -11.67 2.74 11.77
CA VAL A 104 -10.53 3.34 11.08
C VAL A 104 -10.31 4.76 11.57
N LYS A 105 -9.09 5.09 11.97
CA LYS A 105 -8.69 6.44 12.39
C LYS A 105 -8.44 7.33 11.18
N ARG A 106 -7.76 6.81 10.15
CA ARG A 106 -7.45 7.54 8.91
C ARG A 106 -7.53 6.63 7.70
N GLN A 107 -7.93 7.22 6.59
CA GLN A 107 -7.89 6.63 5.26
C GLN A 107 -6.90 7.44 4.43
N LEU A 108 -5.85 6.78 3.92
CA LEU A 108 -4.80 7.43 3.13
C LEU A 108 -4.88 6.94 1.69
N LEU A 109 -4.83 7.89 0.77
CA LEU A 109 -4.60 7.62 -0.64
C LEU A 109 -3.16 8.00 -0.96
N VAL A 110 -2.37 7.07 -1.46
CA VAL A 110 -0.96 7.28 -1.83
C VAL A 110 -0.83 7.24 -3.35
N GLY A 111 -0.31 8.31 -3.92
CA GLY A 111 -0.29 8.57 -5.35
C GLY A 111 -1.63 9.05 -5.91
N GLY A 112 -1.71 9.19 -7.24
CA GLY A 112 -2.88 9.75 -7.93
C GLY A 112 -3.17 11.19 -7.49
N GLN A 113 -4.31 11.40 -6.83
CA GLN A 113 -4.74 12.69 -6.26
C GLN A 113 -4.53 12.76 -4.72
N GLY A 114 -3.89 11.76 -4.13
CA GLY A 114 -3.59 11.69 -2.69
C GLY A 114 -2.20 12.22 -2.34
N ILE A 115 -1.59 11.62 -1.31
CA ILE A 115 -0.23 11.92 -0.86
C ILE A 115 0.75 11.55 -1.98
N ALA A 116 1.69 12.42 -2.32
CA ALA A 116 2.68 12.13 -3.34
C ALA A 116 3.54 10.92 -2.96
N ILE A 117 3.91 10.07 -3.93
CA ILE A 117 4.62 8.81 -3.65
C ILE A 117 5.98 9.08 -3.00
N ASP A 118 6.71 10.07 -3.50
CA ASP A 118 8.00 10.51 -2.95
C ASP A 118 7.87 11.08 -1.53
N GLU A 119 6.82 11.89 -1.26
CA GLU A 119 6.52 12.33 0.10
C GLU A 119 6.27 11.13 1.03
N PHE A 120 5.48 10.16 0.56
CA PHE A 120 5.14 8.99 1.35
C PHE A 120 6.37 8.14 1.70
N LEU A 121 7.22 7.86 0.71
CA LEU A 121 8.42 7.04 0.85
C LEU A 121 9.54 7.73 1.65
N THR A 122 9.52 9.05 1.77
CA THR A 122 10.48 9.81 2.60
C THR A 122 9.95 10.13 4.00
N THR A 123 8.71 9.74 4.30
CA THR A 123 8.06 10.01 5.57
C THR A 123 8.09 8.78 6.49
N PRO A 124 8.52 8.93 7.76
CA PRO A 124 8.42 7.87 8.76
C PRO A 124 6.97 7.42 8.99
N ILE A 125 6.77 6.10 9.10
CA ILE A 125 5.45 5.46 9.21
C ILE A 125 4.61 6.00 10.37
N GLU A 126 5.24 6.48 11.44
CA GLU A 126 4.59 7.03 12.62
C GLU A 126 3.78 8.30 12.33
N LYS A 127 4.16 9.09 11.30
CA LYS A 127 3.39 10.29 10.90
C LYS A 127 1.98 9.91 10.46
N TRP A 128 1.83 8.73 9.86
CA TRP A 128 0.56 8.24 9.34
C TRP A 128 -0.40 7.74 10.44
N LEU A 129 0.12 7.43 11.63
CA LEU A 129 -0.65 6.96 12.79
C LEU A 129 -1.24 8.10 13.65
N LYS A 130 -0.75 9.33 13.47
CA LYS A 130 -1.18 10.51 14.23
C LYS A 130 -2.50 11.07 13.71
#